data_AF-A0A2E7NYW1-F1
#
_entry.id   AF-A0A2E7NYW1-F1
#
_cell.length_a   1.000
_cell.length_b   1.000
_cell.length_c   1.000
_cell.angle_alpha   90.00
_cell.angle_beta   90.00
_cell.angle_gamma   90.00
#
_symmetry.space_group_name_H-M   'P 1'
#
loop_
_entity.id
_entity.type
_entity.pdbx_description
1 polymer ?
#
loop_
_entity_poly.entity_id
_entity_poly.type
_entity_poly.pdbx_seq_one_letter_code
_entity_poly.pdbx_strand_id
1 'polypeptide(L)'
;MLFALNAYSRAPVVLQEKKLEKIRETYTLRTDDHPQYVFVHADGSACCTAPPQKPVYLENLLARGPQTLIYSEEINALFRKKFVLEIDDVSVIESGDKHFFVVKIAPPVDERDSFPHCIDGKPEEKAYLLAVSGTRVDIVHTNMQGCDTAYGSLILGRALGYEVAHVGEPVEFLRLRNGEVLHLIKPFE
;
A
#
# COMPACT_ATOMS: atom_id res chain seq x y z
N MET A 1 -15.89 32.02 -8.47
CA MET A 1 -16.45 30.99 -7.57
C MET A 1 -15.30 30.27 -6.90
N LEU A 2 -15.07 30.52 -5.60
CA LEU A 2 -14.15 29.70 -4.82
C LEU A 2 -14.91 28.46 -4.37
N PHE A 3 -14.50 27.29 -4.86
CA PHE A 3 -14.91 26.02 -4.27
C PHE A 3 -14.14 25.85 -2.95
N ALA A 4 -14.81 26.13 -1.84
CA ALA A 4 -14.36 25.63 -0.55
C ALA A 4 -14.54 24.10 -0.58
N LEU A 5 -13.45 23.38 -0.85
CA LEU A 5 -13.36 21.96 -0.56
C LEU A 5 -13.52 21.83 0.96
N ASN A 6 -14.72 21.47 1.40
CA ASN A 6 -14.95 21.00 2.77
C ASN A 6 -14.17 19.71 2.94
N ALA A 7 -12.89 19.84 3.28
CA ALA A 7 -12.14 18.77 3.92
C ALA A 7 -12.80 18.56 5.29
N TYR A 8 -13.75 17.62 5.35
CA TYR A 8 -14.17 17.05 6.62
C TYR A 8 -12.92 16.42 7.24
N SER A 9 -12.21 17.18 8.08
CA SER A 9 -11.06 16.66 8.82
C SER A 9 -11.61 15.65 9.82
N ARG A 10 -11.50 14.36 9.48
CA ARG A 10 -11.87 13.28 10.39
C ARG A 10 -11.00 13.41 11.63
N ALA A 11 -11.61 13.33 12.81
CA ALA A 11 -10.84 13.34 14.06
C ALA A 11 -9.80 12.20 14.03
N PRO A 12 -8.55 12.47 14.45
CA PRO A 12 -7.53 11.44 14.48
C PRO A 12 -7.96 10.31 15.41
N VAL A 13 -7.80 9.07 14.95
CA VAL A 13 -8.09 7.89 15.76
C VAL A 13 -6.80 7.45 16.42
N VAL A 14 -6.75 7.46 17.75
CA VAL A 14 -5.56 7.09 18.51
C VAL A 14 -5.80 5.76 19.23
N LEU A 15 -4.94 4.77 18.97
CA LEU A 15 -4.90 3.52 19.71
C LEU A 15 -3.85 3.60 20.81
N GLN A 16 -4.23 3.19 22.02
CA GLN A 16 -3.34 3.12 23.17
C GLN A 16 -2.46 1.86 23.07
N GLU A 17 -1.25 1.91 23.64
CA GLU A 17 -0.25 0.82 23.54
C GLU A 17 -0.84 -0.56 23.89
N LYS A 18 -1.65 -0.67 24.95
CA LYS A 18 -2.29 -1.94 25.35
C LYS A 18 -3.18 -2.55 24.25
N LYS A 19 -3.81 -1.74 23.40
CA LYS A 19 -4.56 -2.25 22.24
C LYS A 19 -3.61 -2.67 21.13
N LEU A 20 -2.56 -1.89 20.87
CA LEU A 20 -1.56 -2.20 19.86
C LEU A 20 -0.82 -3.51 20.16
N GLU A 21 -0.50 -3.76 21.44
CA GLU A 21 0.05 -5.05 21.89
C GLU A 21 -0.85 -6.23 21.51
N LYS A 22 -2.17 -6.10 21.71
CA LYS A 22 -3.12 -7.15 21.29
C LYS A 22 -3.18 -7.34 19.79
N ILE A 23 -3.08 -6.26 19.01
CA ILE A 23 -3.02 -6.36 17.54
C ILE A 23 -1.76 -7.13 17.17
N ARG A 24 -0.60 -6.73 17.71
CA ARG A 24 0.68 -7.40 17.50
C ARG A 24 0.67 -8.88 17.87
N GLU A 25 -0.07 -9.29 18.91
CA GLU A 25 -0.26 -10.71 19.29
C GLU A 25 -1.03 -11.53 18.24
N THR A 26 -1.91 -10.89 17.45
CA THR A 26 -2.64 -11.58 16.36
C THR A 26 -1.76 -11.87 15.14
N TYR A 27 -0.58 -11.26 15.07
CA TYR A 27 0.41 -11.51 14.03
C TYR A 27 1.60 -12.26 14.65
N THR A 28 2.10 -13.29 13.99
CA THR A 28 3.39 -13.86 14.39
C THR A 28 4.45 -12.82 14.05
N LEU A 29 5.22 -12.30 15.02
CA LEU A 29 6.22 -11.23 14.83
C LEU A 29 7.69 -11.71 14.99
N ARG A 30 8.02 -12.92 14.54
CA ARG A 30 9.38 -13.51 14.53
C ARG A 30 10.14 -13.45 13.16
N THR A 31 10.96 -12.41 12.98
CA THR A 31 12.01 -12.18 11.92
C THR A 31 11.55 -11.97 10.47
N ASP A 32 12.22 -11.03 9.77
CA ASP A 32 12.29 -10.58 8.36
C ASP A 32 11.07 -10.66 7.41
N ASP A 33 10.10 -11.54 7.64
CA ASP A 33 8.93 -11.81 6.80
C ASP A 33 7.61 -11.41 7.50
N HIS A 34 7.63 -10.34 8.29
CA HIS A 34 6.44 -9.89 9.02
C HIS A 34 5.85 -8.60 8.52
N PRO A 35 4.51 -8.47 8.60
CA PRO A 35 3.85 -7.23 8.25
C PRO A 35 4.35 -6.13 9.17
N GLN A 36 5.07 -5.16 8.60
CA GLN A 36 5.32 -3.89 9.27
C GLN A 36 4.04 -3.06 9.32
N TYR A 37 3.18 -3.23 8.31
CA TYR A 37 1.94 -2.49 8.16
C TYR A 37 0.75 -3.42 8.01
N VAL A 38 -0.37 -3.06 8.62
CA VAL A 38 -1.62 -3.81 8.49
C VAL A 38 -2.82 -2.89 8.33
N PHE A 39 -3.87 -3.41 7.70
CA PHE A 39 -5.18 -2.78 7.68
C PHE A 39 -5.97 -3.15 8.94
N VAL A 40 -6.50 -2.15 9.63
CA VAL A 40 -7.30 -2.30 10.84
C VAL A 40 -8.50 -1.36 10.83
N HIS A 41 -9.50 -1.69 11.65
CA HIS A 41 -10.58 -0.76 11.98
C HIS A 41 -10.18 0.18 13.12
N ALA A 42 -10.99 1.23 13.33
CA ALA A 42 -10.75 2.25 14.36
C ALA A 42 -10.65 1.70 15.80
N ASP A 43 -11.20 0.52 16.06
CA ASP A 43 -11.13 -0.15 17.37
C ASP A 43 -9.88 -1.03 17.54
N GLY A 44 -9.10 -1.23 16.47
CA GLY A 44 -7.94 -2.11 16.40
C GLY A 44 -8.24 -3.52 15.89
N SER A 45 -9.49 -3.84 15.53
CA SER A 45 -9.81 -5.16 14.94
C SER A 45 -9.24 -5.30 13.53
N ALA A 46 -8.86 -6.53 13.18
CA ALA A 46 -8.28 -6.85 11.88
C ALA A 46 -9.26 -6.58 10.72
N CYS A 47 -8.67 -6.21 9.58
CA CYS A 47 -9.34 -5.99 8.30
C CYS A 47 -8.53 -6.70 7.19
N CYS A 48 -9.07 -7.16 6.06
CA CYS A 48 -10.47 -7.36 5.69
C CYS A 48 -10.59 -8.57 4.75
N THR A 49 -11.27 -9.63 5.19
CA THR A 49 -11.62 -10.79 4.35
C THR A 49 -12.82 -10.53 3.42
N ALA A 50 -13.50 -9.39 3.59
CA ALA A 50 -14.62 -8.94 2.79
C ALA A 50 -14.62 -7.39 2.70
N PRO A 51 -15.32 -6.79 1.72
CA PRO A 51 -15.42 -5.34 1.60
C PRO A 51 -15.89 -4.71 2.92
N PRO A 52 -15.07 -3.86 3.55
CA PRO A 52 -15.37 -3.35 4.88
C PRO A 52 -16.54 -2.39 4.89
N GLN A 53 -17.43 -2.56 5.87
CA GLN A 53 -18.55 -1.65 6.14
C GLN A 53 -18.13 -0.44 6.98
N LYS A 54 -16.94 -0.50 7.58
CA LYS A 54 -16.37 0.55 8.43
C LYS A 54 -15.11 1.10 7.75
N PRO A 55 -14.73 2.34 8.06
CA PRO A 55 -13.46 2.88 7.60
C PRO A 55 -12.30 1.97 7.99
N VAL A 56 -11.36 1.85 7.07
CA VAL A 56 -10.10 1.13 7.25
C VAL A 56 -9.00 2.13 7.46
N TYR A 57 -8.08 1.78 8.34
CA TYR A 57 -6.89 2.53 8.65
C TYR A 57 -5.68 1.64 8.47
N LEU A 58 -4.53 2.27 8.25
CA LEU A 58 -3.24 1.63 8.24
C LEU A 58 -2.58 1.81 9.62
N GLU A 59 -1.99 0.73 10.14
CA GLU A 59 -1.27 0.71 11.42
C GLU A 59 0.16 0.17 11.22
N ASN A 60 1.15 0.82 11.85
CA ASN A 60 2.53 0.36 11.87
C ASN A 60 2.78 -0.53 13.10
N LEU A 61 2.88 -1.84 12.89
CA LEU A 61 3.04 -2.82 13.96
C LEU A 61 4.38 -2.69 14.71
N LEU A 62 5.40 -2.10 14.10
CA LEU A 62 6.74 -1.96 14.70
C LEU A 62 6.90 -0.69 15.54
N ALA A 63 6.09 0.35 15.28
CA ALA A 63 6.11 1.57 16.09
C ALA A 63 5.58 1.30 17.50
N ARG A 64 6.05 2.06 18.50
CA ARG A 64 5.76 1.87 19.94
C ARG A 64 5.09 3.11 20.53
N GLY A 65 4.31 2.91 21.58
CA GLY A 65 3.54 3.96 22.26
C GLY A 65 2.17 4.18 21.59
N PRO A 66 1.35 5.11 22.12
CA PRO A 66 0.09 5.44 21.50
C PRO A 66 0.28 5.88 20.04
N GLN A 67 -0.44 5.24 19.13
CA GLN A 67 -0.32 5.51 17.70
C GLN A 67 -1.59 6.16 17.15
N THR A 68 -1.40 7.13 16.27
CA THR A 68 -2.49 7.67 15.46
C THR A 68 -2.64 6.81 14.22
N LEU A 69 -3.79 6.16 14.07
CA LEU A 69 -4.13 5.38 12.90
C LEU A 69 -4.14 6.25 11.64
N ILE A 70 -3.60 5.71 10.57
CA ILE A 70 -3.40 6.44 9.32
C ILE A 70 -4.62 6.23 8.42
N TYR A 71 -5.28 7.33 8.04
CA TYR A 71 -6.44 7.28 7.16
C TYR A 71 -6.07 7.72 5.74
N SER A 72 -6.49 6.96 4.74
CA SER A 72 -6.42 7.35 3.33
C SER A 72 -7.80 7.21 2.69
N GLU A 73 -8.31 8.32 2.16
CA GLU A 73 -9.59 8.34 1.44
C GLU A 73 -9.53 7.45 0.19
N GLU A 74 -8.38 7.42 -0.49
CA GLU A 74 -8.18 6.66 -1.71
C GLU A 74 -8.18 5.14 -1.45
N ILE A 75 -7.47 4.68 -0.41
CA ILE A 75 -7.51 3.28 0.03
C ILE A 75 -8.95 2.88 0.41
N ASN A 76 -9.65 3.74 1.16
CA ASN A 76 -11.04 3.48 1.53
C ASN A 76 -11.99 3.49 0.33
N ALA A 77 -11.71 4.28 -0.71
CA ALA A 77 -12.47 4.26 -1.96
C ALA A 77 -12.33 2.93 -2.69
N LEU A 78 -11.12 2.33 -2.71
CA LEU A 78 -10.91 1.00 -3.28
C LEU A 78 -11.70 -0.07 -2.51
N PHE A 79 -11.65 -0.04 -1.18
CA PHE A 79 -12.44 -0.94 -0.34
C PHE A 79 -13.95 -0.80 -0.56
N ARG A 80 -14.47 0.44 -0.71
CA ARG A 80 -15.89 0.68 -1.03
C ARG A 80 -16.30 0.13 -2.40
N LYS A 81 -15.37 0.13 -3.36
CA LYS A 81 -15.51 -0.53 -4.66
C LYS A 81 -15.28 -2.04 -4.61
N LYS A 82 -15.16 -2.61 -3.40
CA LYS A 82 -15.01 -4.05 -3.14
C LYS A 82 -13.71 -4.67 -3.66
N PHE A 83 -12.70 -3.88 -3.98
CA PHE A 83 -11.38 -4.41 -4.28
C PHE A 83 -10.79 -5.10 -3.04
N VAL A 84 -10.02 -6.17 -3.27
CA VAL A 84 -9.26 -6.86 -2.23
C VAL A 84 -7.87 -6.24 -2.22
N LEU A 85 -7.46 -5.72 -1.06
CA LEU A 85 -6.16 -5.05 -0.89
C LEU A 85 -5.28 -5.89 0.03
N GLU A 86 -4.04 -6.09 -0.38
CA GLU A 86 -3.02 -6.81 0.37
C GLU A 86 -1.73 -5.98 0.40
N ILE A 87 -1.10 -5.83 1.56
CA ILE A 87 0.20 -5.18 1.68
C ILE A 87 1.26 -6.23 1.37
N ASP A 88 2.19 -5.89 0.47
CA ASP A 88 3.33 -6.76 0.18
C ASP A 88 4.41 -6.55 1.25
N ASP A 89 4.38 -7.37 2.30
CA ASP A 89 5.19 -7.16 3.52
C ASP A 89 6.70 -7.13 3.25
N VAL A 90 7.17 -7.91 2.28
CA VAL A 90 8.58 -7.96 1.87
C VAL A 90 9.02 -6.75 1.05
N SER A 91 8.07 -5.89 0.65
CA SER A 91 8.36 -4.73 -0.17
C SER A 91 8.79 -3.51 0.63
N VAL A 92 8.70 -3.50 1.97
CA VAL A 92 8.85 -2.25 2.75
C VAL A 92 10.28 -1.67 2.68
N ILE A 93 10.39 -0.40 2.31
CA ILE A 93 11.65 0.36 2.28
C ILE A 93 11.55 1.58 3.19
N GLU A 94 12.43 1.64 4.19
CA GLU A 94 12.55 2.80 5.09
C GLU A 94 13.59 3.82 4.58
N SER A 95 13.17 5.08 4.53
CA SER A 95 13.90 6.23 4.01
C SER A 95 13.69 7.48 4.86
N GLY A 96 14.59 7.72 5.82
CA GLY A 96 14.42 8.85 6.75
C GLY A 96 13.14 8.68 7.57
N ASP A 97 12.19 9.60 7.42
CA ASP A 97 10.87 9.57 8.07
C ASP A 97 9.77 8.91 7.21
N LYS A 98 10.12 8.42 6.01
CA LYS A 98 9.19 7.86 5.04
C LYS A 98 9.35 6.36 4.89
N HIS A 99 8.23 5.67 4.86
CA HIS A 99 8.17 4.25 4.52
C HIS A 99 7.49 4.10 3.16
N PHE A 100 8.08 3.32 2.28
CA PHE A 100 7.51 2.96 0.98
C PHE A 100 7.15 1.48 0.98
N PHE A 101 6.03 1.12 0.39
CA PHE A 101 5.63 -0.28 0.23
C PHE A 101 4.55 -0.43 -0.84
N VAL A 102 4.45 -1.62 -1.39
CA VAL A 102 3.49 -1.97 -2.42
C VAL A 102 2.21 -2.51 -1.79
N VAL A 103 1.07 -2.08 -2.31
CA VAL A 103 -0.25 -2.65 -2.02
C VAL A 103 -0.78 -3.30 -3.29
N LYS A 104 -1.00 -4.61 -3.25
CA LYS A 104 -1.64 -5.40 -4.30
C LYS A 104 -3.15 -5.18 -4.22
N ILE A 105 -3.78 -5.09 -5.38
CA ILE A 105 -5.19 -4.73 -5.57
C ILE A 105 -5.79 -5.74 -6.53
N ALA A 106 -6.52 -6.71 -5.98
CA ALA A 106 -7.23 -7.70 -6.78
C ALA A 106 -8.69 -7.25 -7.01
N PRO A 107 -9.27 -7.54 -8.19
CA PRO A 107 -10.65 -7.20 -8.48
C PRO A 107 -11.65 -7.87 -7.53
N PRO A 108 -12.84 -7.28 -7.34
CA PRO A 108 -13.91 -7.87 -6.53
C PRO A 108 -14.21 -9.30 -6.98
N VAL A 109 -14.37 -10.23 -6.03
CA VAL A 109 -14.56 -11.66 -6.31
C VAL A 109 -15.71 -11.91 -7.28
N ASP A 110 -16.81 -11.17 -7.12
CA ASP A 110 -18.03 -11.32 -7.94
C ASP A 110 -17.93 -10.67 -9.33
N GLU A 111 -16.87 -9.89 -9.59
CA GLU A 111 -16.71 -9.12 -10.83
C GLU A 111 -15.44 -9.53 -11.59
N ARG A 112 -14.67 -10.53 -11.13
CA ARG A 112 -13.38 -10.94 -11.71
C ARG A 112 -13.45 -11.17 -13.22
N ASP A 113 -14.50 -11.84 -13.70
CA ASP A 113 -14.67 -12.18 -15.12
C ASP A 113 -14.85 -10.94 -16.02
N SER A 114 -15.20 -9.79 -15.44
CA SER A 114 -15.37 -8.53 -16.17
C SER A 114 -14.08 -7.71 -16.32
N PHE A 115 -13.00 -8.11 -15.65
CA PHE A 115 -11.69 -7.48 -15.77
C PHE A 115 -10.90 -8.10 -16.93
N PRO A 116 -9.94 -7.38 -17.54
CA PRO A 116 -8.98 -7.96 -18.47
C PRO A 116 -8.32 -9.18 -17.84
N HIS A 117 -8.02 -10.20 -18.65
CA HIS A 117 -7.35 -11.41 -18.19
C HIS A 117 -5.94 -11.48 -18.77
N CYS A 118 -5.01 -11.95 -17.95
CA CYS A 118 -3.66 -12.24 -18.37
C CYS A 118 -3.63 -13.51 -19.24
N ILE A 119 -2.50 -13.78 -19.88
CA ILE A 119 -2.31 -14.95 -20.74
C ILE A 119 -2.56 -16.27 -19.99
N ASP A 120 -2.31 -16.29 -18.67
CA ASP A 120 -2.57 -17.45 -17.81
C ASP A 120 -4.05 -17.61 -17.41
N GLY A 121 -4.94 -16.73 -17.92
CA GLY A 121 -6.37 -16.77 -17.68
C GLY A 121 -6.79 -16.24 -16.31
N LYS A 122 -5.91 -15.58 -15.56
CA LYS A 122 -6.27 -14.87 -14.32
C LYS A 122 -6.71 -13.45 -14.62
N PRO A 123 -7.64 -12.88 -13.83
CA PRO A 123 -7.98 -11.48 -13.96
C PRO A 123 -6.74 -10.62 -13.64
N GLU A 124 -6.60 -9.52 -14.35
CA GLU A 124 -5.51 -8.57 -14.15
C GLU A 124 -5.59 -7.96 -12.75
N GLU A 125 -4.51 -8.13 -11.99
CA GLU A 125 -4.31 -7.49 -10.69
C GLU A 125 -3.52 -6.20 -10.88
N LYS A 126 -3.83 -5.20 -10.05
CA LYS A 126 -3.07 -3.94 -10.00
C LYS A 126 -2.24 -3.90 -8.74
N ALA A 127 -1.24 -3.03 -8.70
CA ALA A 127 -0.58 -2.72 -7.45
C ALA A 127 -0.15 -1.25 -7.40
N TYR A 128 -0.25 -0.66 -6.22
CA TYR A 128 0.09 0.73 -5.96
C TYR A 128 1.35 0.80 -5.11
N LEU A 129 2.25 1.71 -5.41
CA LEU A 129 3.33 2.08 -4.50
C LEU A 129 2.84 3.22 -3.60
N LEU A 130 2.84 2.96 -2.30
CA LEU A 130 2.47 3.94 -1.29
C LEU A 130 3.71 4.52 -0.63
N ALA A 131 3.60 5.78 -0.23
CA ALA A 131 4.55 6.47 0.63
C ALA A 131 3.83 6.94 1.90
N VAL A 132 4.33 6.54 3.06
CA VAL A 132 3.79 6.90 4.36
C VAL A 132 4.77 7.78 5.12
N SER A 133 4.30 8.90 5.66
CA SER A 133 5.05 9.80 6.55
C SER A 133 4.11 10.28 7.65
N GLY A 134 4.40 9.88 8.89
CA GLY A 134 3.52 10.14 10.03
C GLY A 134 2.10 9.63 9.78
N THR A 135 1.12 10.52 9.75
CA THR A 135 -0.30 10.20 9.54
C THR A 135 -0.78 10.39 8.10
N ARG A 136 0.14 10.58 7.15
CA ARG A 136 -0.16 10.83 5.74
C ARG A 136 0.24 9.62 4.89
N VAL A 137 -0.62 9.30 3.92
CA VAL A 137 -0.33 8.35 2.82
C VAL A 137 -0.42 9.11 1.51
N ASP A 138 0.60 8.96 0.67
CA ASP A 138 0.60 9.40 -0.72
C ASP A 138 0.70 8.18 -1.64
N ILE A 139 -0.07 8.17 -2.73
CA ILE A 139 0.11 7.18 -3.80
C ILE A 139 1.14 7.73 -4.78
N VAL A 140 2.30 7.08 -4.85
CA VAL A 140 3.40 7.54 -5.69
C VAL A 140 3.43 6.86 -7.05
N HIS A 141 2.81 5.67 -7.17
CA HIS A 141 2.63 4.97 -8.45
C HIS A 141 1.39 4.06 -8.39
N THR A 142 0.66 3.91 -9.50
CA THR A 142 -0.61 3.15 -9.55
C THR A 142 -0.58 1.87 -10.39
N ASN A 143 0.49 1.64 -11.15
CA ASN A 143 0.64 0.45 -12.01
C ASN A 143 1.96 -0.28 -11.69
N MET A 144 2.11 -0.76 -10.46
CA MET A 144 3.28 -1.56 -10.06
C MET A 144 3.18 -3.01 -10.58
N GLN A 145 1.97 -3.49 -10.83
CA GLN A 145 1.68 -4.88 -11.22
C GLN A 145 0.54 -4.87 -12.24
N GLY A 146 0.56 -5.83 -13.17
CA GLY A 146 -0.41 -6.02 -14.25
C GLY A 146 -0.04 -7.24 -15.10
N CYS A 147 -0.82 -7.56 -16.12
CA CYS A 147 -0.52 -8.73 -16.97
C CYS A 147 0.82 -8.61 -17.70
N ASP A 148 1.18 -7.38 -18.07
CA ASP A 148 2.42 -7.06 -18.76
C ASP A 148 3.39 -6.27 -17.88
N THR A 149 3.08 -6.03 -16.60
CA THR A 149 3.87 -5.17 -15.71
C THR A 149 4.34 -5.96 -14.48
N ALA A 150 5.63 -5.90 -14.18
CA ALA A 150 6.23 -6.48 -13.00
C ALA A 150 6.98 -5.42 -12.19
N TYR A 151 7.02 -5.61 -10.87
CA TYR A 151 7.91 -4.84 -10.00
C TYR A 151 8.87 -5.76 -9.25
N GLY A 152 10.04 -5.23 -8.91
CA GLY A 152 11.04 -5.91 -8.12
C GLY A 152 11.68 -4.98 -7.11
N SER A 153 11.95 -5.50 -5.91
CA SER A 153 12.86 -4.84 -4.97
C SER A 153 14.29 -5.02 -5.50
N LEU A 154 14.95 -3.93 -5.86
CA LEU A 154 16.29 -3.93 -6.43
C LEU A 154 17.31 -3.46 -5.39
N ILE A 155 18.47 -4.13 -5.32
CA ILE A 155 19.62 -3.70 -4.53
C ILE A 155 20.72 -3.24 -5.50
N LEU A 156 20.88 -1.92 -5.67
CA LEU A 156 21.98 -1.34 -6.44
C LEU A 156 23.10 -0.90 -5.50
N GLY A 157 24.07 -1.78 -5.28
CA GLY A 157 25.18 -1.53 -4.35
C GLY A 157 24.68 -1.38 -2.91
N ARG A 158 24.42 -0.15 -2.47
CA ARG A 158 23.90 0.18 -1.11
C ARG A 158 22.49 0.75 -1.09
N ALA A 159 21.90 1.06 -2.25
CA ALA A 159 20.56 1.63 -2.33
C ALA A 159 19.53 0.52 -2.66
N LEU A 160 18.57 0.33 -1.77
CA LEU A 160 17.40 -0.52 -1.98
C LEU A 160 16.33 0.30 -2.72
N GLY A 161 15.60 -0.27 -3.65
CA GLY A 161 14.58 0.46 -4.40
C GLY A 161 13.56 -0.42 -5.07
N TYR A 162 12.63 0.20 -5.81
CA TYR A 162 11.73 -0.54 -6.71
C TYR A 162 12.09 -0.25 -8.15
N GLU A 163 12.18 -1.31 -8.95
CA GLU A 163 12.06 -1.24 -10.39
C GLU A 163 10.65 -1.65 -10.80
N VAL A 164 10.11 -0.99 -11.82
CA VAL A 164 8.90 -1.43 -12.52
C VAL A 164 9.24 -1.55 -13.99
N ALA A 165 8.88 -2.65 -14.60
CA ALA A 165 9.16 -2.93 -16.01
C ALA A 165 7.95 -3.56 -16.67
N HIS A 166 7.81 -3.32 -17.98
CA HIS A 166 6.83 -4.02 -18.79
C HIS A 166 7.50 -5.17 -19.57
N VAL A 167 6.73 -6.21 -19.91
CA VAL A 167 7.22 -7.35 -20.66
C VAL A 167 7.80 -6.88 -21.99
N GLY A 168 9.10 -7.08 -22.17
CA GLY A 168 9.82 -6.68 -23.38
C GLY A 168 10.21 -5.19 -23.45
N GLU A 169 9.96 -4.42 -22.40
CA GLU A 169 10.28 -2.99 -22.33
C GLU A 169 11.37 -2.68 -21.27
N PRO A 170 12.09 -1.54 -21.40
CA PRO A 170 13.01 -1.08 -20.37
C PRO A 170 12.29 -0.68 -19.07
N VAL A 171 13.05 -0.61 -17.97
CA VAL A 171 12.55 -0.21 -16.64
C VAL A 171 11.94 1.19 -16.69
N GLU A 172 10.65 1.29 -16.35
CA GLU A 172 9.86 2.51 -16.34
C GLU A 172 10.34 3.50 -15.27
N PHE A 173 10.57 3.02 -14.04
CA PHE A 173 11.13 3.84 -12.99
C PHE A 173 11.99 3.05 -12.00
N LEU A 174 12.91 3.79 -11.35
CA LEU A 174 13.73 3.31 -10.23
C LEU A 174 13.60 4.28 -9.05
N ARG A 175 13.10 3.81 -7.91
CA ARG A 175 13.04 4.63 -6.68
C ARG A 175 13.97 4.09 -5.62
N LEU A 176 14.98 4.86 -5.22
CA LEU A 176 15.98 4.50 -4.23
C LEU A 176 15.51 4.70 -2.78
N ARG A 177 16.25 4.08 -1.85
CA ARG A 177 16.08 4.14 -0.39
C ARG A 177 16.25 5.55 0.18
N ASN A 178 16.85 6.51 -0.51
CA ASN A 178 16.88 7.91 -0.09
C ASN A 178 15.65 8.70 -0.58
N GLY A 179 14.67 8.03 -1.20
CA GLY A 179 13.47 8.63 -1.78
C GLY A 179 13.69 9.24 -3.16
N GLU A 180 14.91 9.19 -3.70
CA GLU A 180 15.26 9.67 -5.03
C GLU A 180 14.67 8.75 -6.10
N VAL A 181 14.08 9.33 -7.14
CA VAL A 181 13.67 8.61 -8.33
C VAL A 181 14.75 8.85 -9.38
N LEU A 182 15.53 7.82 -9.71
CA LEU A 182 16.67 7.94 -10.61
C LEU A 182 16.27 7.95 -12.08
N HIS A 183 15.16 7.30 -12.43
CA HIS A 183 14.65 7.26 -13.80
C HIS A 183 13.13 7.37 -13.80
N LEU A 184 12.62 8.25 -14.67
CA LEU A 184 11.26 8.26 -15.20
C LEU A 184 11.48 8.14 -16.71
N ILE A 185 11.18 6.99 -17.31
CA ILE A 185 11.00 6.98 -18.76
C ILE A 185 9.72 7.77 -19.00
N LYS A 186 9.83 9.00 -19.51
CA LYS A 186 8.67 9.69 -20.08
C LYS A 186 8.08 8.76 -21.15
N PRO A 187 6.75 8.58 -21.23
CA PRO A 187 6.17 7.79 -22.29
C PRO A 187 6.67 8.33 -23.63
N PHE A 188 7.05 7.43 -24.55
CA PHE A 188 7.25 7.81 -25.94
C PHE A 188 5.93 8.41 -26.45
N GLU A 189 6.00 9.63 -27.00
CA GLU A 189 4.88 10.30 -27.68
C GLU A 189 4.40 9.50 -28.89
#